data_AF-A0A963QJC3-F1
#
_entry.id   AF-A0A963QJC3-F1
#
_cell.length_a   1.000
_cell.length_b   1.000
_cell.length_c   1.000
_cell.angle_alpha   90.00
_cell.angle_beta   90.00
_cell.angle_gamma   90.00
#
_symmetry.space_group_name_H-M   'P 1'
#
loop_
_entity.id
_entity.type
_entity.pdbx_description
1 polymer ?
#
loop_
_entity_poly.entity_id
_entity_poly.type
_entity_poly.pdbx_seq_one_letter_code
_entity_poly.pdbx_strand_id
1 'polypeptide(L)'
;MNYDLDFRYRRALQPDGLATIPTATQAVIDAMQDARNAGIDPARDPATILLARHVGRIALGYAPDATFAEDAPLRRQCIERIDELKSKPALVALARRGVGYDPEAKRVFHREARSALRIAARHLGLGPDDYDLRVNPGGVAVSGEITLHADAIYIQVALSCMGAGREVMFRRCKGRQDYIGERNHYCDVAVLADPVRFRATVVRETRLELAPRQPELV
;
A
#
# COMPACT_ATOMS: atom_id res chain seq x y z
N MET A 1 5.00 -7.73 -14.94
CA MET A 1 5.85 -6.65 -14.40
C MET A 1 5.40 -6.37 -12.99
N ASN A 2 6.27 -6.56 -11.99
CA ASN A 2 5.92 -6.46 -10.58
C ASN A 2 5.93 -4.97 -10.18
N TYR A 3 4.76 -4.36 -9.98
CA TYR A 3 4.66 -2.97 -9.52
C TYR A 3 5.02 -2.90 -8.03
N ASP A 4 6.32 -2.94 -7.77
CA ASP A 4 6.92 -2.54 -6.52
C ASP A 4 6.89 -1.00 -6.53
N LEU A 5 5.87 -0.41 -5.89
CA LEU A 5 5.56 1.04 -5.99
C LEU A 5 6.73 1.91 -5.51
N ASP A 6 7.62 1.34 -4.71
CA ASP A 6 8.82 1.97 -4.22
C ASP A 6 10.10 1.57 -4.97
N PHE A 7 9.98 0.76 -6.04
CA PHE A 7 11.09 0.33 -6.88
C PHE A 7 11.90 1.50 -7.43
N ARG A 8 11.24 2.54 -7.97
CA ARG A 8 11.93 3.74 -8.47
C ARG A 8 12.77 4.42 -7.38
N TYR A 9 12.27 4.45 -6.13
CA TYR A 9 12.97 5.05 -5.00
C TYR A 9 14.14 4.19 -4.55
N ARG A 10 13.96 2.86 -4.47
CA ARG A 10 15.06 1.93 -4.15
C ARG A 10 16.17 1.97 -5.21
N ARG A 11 15.80 1.95 -6.48
CA ARG A 11 16.73 2.02 -7.63
C ARG A 11 17.49 3.35 -7.67
N ALA A 12 16.89 4.45 -7.24
CA ALA A 12 17.58 5.74 -7.11
C ALA A 12 18.52 5.80 -5.90
N LEU A 13 18.19 5.11 -4.80
CA LEU A 13 19.02 5.04 -3.59
C LEU A 13 20.23 4.12 -3.75
N GLN A 14 20.04 3.03 -4.49
CA GLN A 14 21.04 2.00 -4.78
C GLN A 14 21.06 1.80 -6.31
N PRO A 15 21.79 2.65 -7.06
CA PRO A 15 21.88 2.54 -8.52
C PRO A 15 22.77 1.37 -8.99
N ASP A 16 22.88 0.30 -8.19
CA ASP A 16 23.70 -0.86 -8.46
C ASP A 16 23.31 -1.47 -9.81
N GLY A 17 24.25 -1.53 -10.75
CA GLY A 17 24.00 -1.97 -12.13
C GLY A 17 23.64 -0.86 -13.13
N LEU A 18 23.44 0.38 -12.69
CA LEU A 18 23.32 1.57 -13.56
C LEU A 18 24.70 2.17 -13.85
N ALA A 19 25.64 1.34 -14.33
CA ALA A 19 27.03 1.75 -14.51
C ALA A 19 27.31 2.44 -15.86
N THR A 20 26.36 2.40 -16.80
CA THR A 20 26.52 2.94 -18.16
C THR A 20 25.47 3.98 -18.49
N ILE A 21 25.81 4.91 -19.39
CA ILE A 21 24.88 5.95 -19.89
C ILE A 21 23.57 5.34 -20.41
N PRO A 22 23.56 4.27 -21.23
CA PRO A 22 22.31 3.65 -21.68
C PRO A 22 21.45 3.11 -20.52
N THR A 23 22.05 2.36 -19.60
CA THR A 23 21.32 1.76 -18.47
C THR A 23 20.74 2.81 -17.52
N ALA A 24 21.51 3.88 -17.25
CA ALA A 24 21.09 4.96 -16.38
C ALA A 24 20.00 5.82 -17.05
N THR A 25 20.13 6.11 -18.35
CA THR A 25 19.10 6.84 -19.12
C THR A 25 17.78 6.07 -19.15
N GLN A 26 17.82 4.75 -19.37
CA GLN A 26 16.61 3.93 -19.32
C GLN A 26 15.96 3.96 -17.94
N ALA A 27 16.76 3.92 -16.85
CA ALA A 27 16.23 4.02 -15.50
C ALA A 27 15.50 5.35 -15.24
N VAL A 28 15.96 6.46 -15.82
CA VAL A 28 15.26 7.75 -15.76
C VAL A 28 13.92 7.67 -16.46
N ILE A 29 13.86 7.10 -17.67
CA ILE A 29 12.61 6.96 -18.44
C ILE A 29 11.59 6.12 -17.65
N ASP A 30 12.03 4.98 -17.12
CA ASP A 30 11.19 4.10 -16.30
C ASP A 30 10.65 4.86 -15.07
N ALA A 31 11.52 5.58 -14.35
CA ALA A 31 11.14 6.36 -13.18
C ALA A 31 10.15 7.49 -13.50
N MET A 32 10.32 8.18 -14.63
CA MET A 32 9.38 9.20 -15.09
C MET A 32 8.01 8.61 -15.41
N GLN A 33 7.98 7.43 -16.04
CA GLN A 33 6.73 6.74 -16.32
C GLN A 33 6.04 6.29 -15.03
N ASP A 34 6.78 5.74 -14.08
CA ASP A 34 6.27 5.35 -12.77
C ASP A 34 5.74 6.55 -11.97
N ALA A 35 6.41 7.70 -12.04
CA ALA A 35 5.94 8.94 -11.41
C ALA A 35 4.61 9.40 -12.02
N ARG A 36 4.47 9.39 -13.36
CA ARG A 36 3.22 9.72 -14.05
C ARG A 36 2.08 8.76 -13.68
N ASN A 37 2.38 7.46 -13.65
CA ASN A 37 1.41 6.43 -13.25
C ASN A 37 0.94 6.65 -11.80
N ALA A 38 1.81 7.19 -10.94
CA ALA A 38 1.49 7.59 -9.57
C ALA A 38 0.84 8.99 -9.45
N GLY A 39 0.58 9.70 -10.56
CA GLY A 39 0.01 11.05 -10.56
C GLY A 39 0.96 12.15 -10.06
N ILE A 40 2.26 11.89 -10.07
CA ILE A 40 3.32 12.81 -9.62
C ILE A 40 3.95 13.45 -10.86
N ASP A 41 4.20 14.76 -10.80
CA ASP A 41 5.02 15.46 -11.80
C ASP A 41 6.47 14.92 -11.76
N PRO A 42 6.96 14.27 -12.84
CA PRO A 42 8.30 13.70 -12.86
C PRO A 42 9.41 14.72 -12.60
N ALA A 43 9.21 15.99 -12.95
CA ALA A 43 10.20 17.04 -12.71
C ALA A 43 10.39 17.37 -11.21
N ARG A 44 9.45 16.93 -10.37
CA ARG A 44 9.45 17.16 -8.92
C ARG A 44 9.65 15.86 -8.11
N ASP A 45 9.73 14.72 -8.78
CA ASP A 45 9.93 13.42 -8.13
C ASP A 45 11.41 13.22 -7.75
N PRO A 46 11.73 12.92 -6.47
CA PRO A 46 13.11 12.87 -6.01
C PRO A 46 13.93 11.73 -6.64
N ALA A 47 13.29 10.58 -6.97
CA ALA A 47 13.98 9.48 -7.64
C ALA A 47 14.35 9.84 -9.08
N THR A 48 13.43 10.48 -9.81
CA THR A 48 13.68 10.97 -11.17
C THR A 48 14.85 11.95 -11.21
N ILE A 49 14.89 12.89 -10.27
CA ILE A 49 15.98 13.89 -10.17
C ILE A 49 17.31 13.21 -9.84
N LEU A 50 17.33 12.27 -8.88
CA LEU A 50 18.55 11.52 -8.52
C LEU A 50 19.10 10.71 -9.70
N LEU A 51 18.24 10.00 -10.42
CA LEU A 51 18.64 9.22 -11.58
C LEU A 51 19.14 10.12 -12.72
N ALA A 52 18.53 11.28 -12.93
CA ALA A 52 19.01 12.24 -13.94
C ALA A 52 20.40 12.82 -13.56
N ARG A 53 20.63 13.15 -12.29
CA ARG A 53 21.95 13.54 -11.78
C ARG A 53 22.98 12.41 -11.97
N HIS A 54 22.57 11.17 -11.71
CA HIS A 54 23.41 9.99 -11.90
C HIS A 54 23.88 9.86 -13.35
N VAL A 55 22.99 10.01 -14.34
CA VAL A 55 23.35 10.03 -15.76
C VAL A 55 24.39 11.10 -16.06
N GLY A 56 24.17 12.33 -15.58
CA GLY A 56 25.12 13.44 -15.78
C GLY A 56 26.50 13.15 -15.20
N ARG A 57 26.58 12.49 -14.05
CA ARG A 57 27.85 12.15 -13.40
C ARG A 57 28.61 11.03 -14.09
N ILE A 58 27.90 10.02 -14.60
CA ILE A 58 28.53 9.00 -15.47
C ILE A 58 29.12 9.69 -16.70
N ALA A 59 28.38 10.62 -17.32
CA ALA A 59 28.88 11.36 -18.49
C ALA A 59 30.12 12.23 -18.18
N LEU A 60 30.28 12.68 -16.94
CA LEU A 60 31.45 13.41 -16.45
C LEU A 60 32.60 12.49 -15.98
N GLY A 61 32.43 11.16 -16.02
CA GLY A 61 33.47 10.19 -15.67
C GLY A 61 33.58 9.85 -14.17
N TYR A 62 32.59 10.21 -13.37
CA TYR A 62 32.53 9.80 -11.96
C TYR A 62 32.23 8.29 -11.84
N ALA A 63 32.71 7.67 -10.76
CA ALA A 63 32.40 6.29 -10.45
C ALA A 63 30.89 6.10 -10.18
N PRO A 64 30.25 5.01 -10.66
CA PRO A 64 28.80 4.82 -10.51
C PRO A 64 28.30 4.68 -9.06
N ASP A 65 29.16 4.28 -8.14
CA ASP A 65 28.89 4.13 -6.71
C ASP A 65 29.27 5.38 -5.89
N ALA A 66 29.82 6.41 -6.53
CA ALA A 66 30.16 7.65 -5.87
C ALA A 66 28.92 8.32 -5.28
N THR A 67 29.02 8.74 -4.02
CA THR A 67 27.96 9.46 -3.32
C THR A 67 28.31 10.94 -3.18
N PHE A 68 27.31 11.80 -3.35
CA PHE A 68 27.50 13.24 -3.36
C PHE A 68 26.64 13.88 -2.28
N ALA A 69 27.24 14.75 -1.46
CA ALA A 69 26.56 15.37 -0.32
C ALA A 69 25.31 16.17 -0.73
N GLU A 70 25.34 16.79 -1.91
CA GLU A 70 24.22 17.55 -2.51
C GLU A 70 22.96 16.71 -2.80
N ASP A 71 23.08 15.38 -2.79
CA ASP A 71 21.95 14.46 -2.96
C ASP A 71 21.30 14.08 -1.65
N ALA A 72 21.93 14.35 -0.50
CA ALA A 72 21.41 13.96 0.80
C ALA A 72 19.94 14.39 1.05
N PRO A 73 19.49 15.59 0.62
CA PRO A 73 18.07 15.96 0.73
C PRO A 73 17.15 15.07 -0.12
N LEU A 74 17.52 14.78 -1.37
CA LEU A 74 16.72 13.94 -2.27
C LEU A 74 16.69 12.48 -1.81
N ARG A 75 17.82 11.96 -1.32
CA ARG A 75 17.91 10.61 -0.75
C ARG A 75 17.02 10.46 0.48
N ARG A 76 17.00 11.46 1.38
CA ARG A 76 16.06 11.50 2.51
C ARG A 76 14.60 11.48 2.04
N GLN A 77 14.26 12.30 1.05
CA GLN A 77 12.91 12.29 0.47
C GLN A 77 12.55 10.92 -0.13
N CYS A 78 13.48 10.23 -0.81
CA CYS A 78 13.22 8.87 -1.29
C CYS A 78 12.96 7.87 -0.15
N ILE A 79 13.70 7.96 0.95
CA ILE A 79 13.48 7.12 2.14
C ILE A 79 12.11 7.43 2.76
N GLU A 80 11.78 8.71 2.95
CA GLU A 80 10.47 9.15 3.43
C GLU A 80 9.34 8.64 2.52
N ARG A 81 9.49 8.72 1.19
CA ARG A 81 8.50 8.17 0.24
C ARG A 81 8.39 6.66 0.28
N ILE A 82 9.49 5.94 0.48
CA ILE A 82 9.47 4.49 0.70
C ILE A 82 8.68 4.19 1.99
N ASP A 83 8.91 4.93 3.06
CA ASP A 83 8.23 4.73 4.34
C ASP A 83 6.76 5.16 4.29
N GLU A 84 6.42 6.22 3.55
CA GLU A 84 5.05 6.62 3.22
C GLU A 84 4.34 5.52 2.42
N LEU A 85 4.96 5.02 1.34
CA LEU A 85 4.38 3.94 0.54
C LEU A 85 4.18 2.67 1.36
N LYS A 86 5.12 2.36 2.27
CA LYS A 86 4.96 1.28 3.26
C LYS A 86 3.87 1.57 4.30
N SER A 87 3.53 2.84 4.55
CA SER A 87 2.58 3.30 5.58
C SER A 87 1.21 3.76 5.06
N LYS A 88 0.84 3.44 3.82
CA LYS A 88 -0.57 3.35 3.31
C LYS A 88 -1.30 4.63 2.80
N PRO A 89 -0.76 5.37 1.81
CA PRO A 89 -1.54 6.29 0.96
C PRO A 89 -2.15 5.60 -0.27
N ALA A 90 -1.53 4.53 -0.79
CA ALA A 90 -1.95 3.93 -2.07
C ALA A 90 -3.37 3.34 -2.01
N LEU A 91 -3.71 2.65 -0.92
CA LEU A 91 -5.06 2.11 -0.72
C LEU A 91 -6.12 3.21 -0.65
N VAL A 92 -5.81 4.32 0.03
CA VAL A 92 -6.70 5.48 0.16
C VAL A 92 -6.88 6.17 -1.19
N ALA A 93 -5.78 6.43 -1.92
CA ALA A 93 -5.81 7.05 -3.24
C ALA A 93 -6.64 6.22 -4.23
N LEU A 94 -6.43 4.89 -4.26
CA LEU A 94 -7.20 3.97 -5.10
C LEU A 94 -8.68 3.94 -4.74
N ALA A 95 -9.01 4.02 -3.45
CA ALA A 95 -10.40 4.07 -3.00
C ALA A 95 -11.12 5.34 -3.45
N ARG A 96 -10.45 6.49 -3.42
CA ARG A 96 -11.03 7.77 -3.87
C ARG A 96 -11.15 7.87 -5.39
N ARG A 97 -10.13 7.39 -6.12
CA ARG A 97 -10.12 7.41 -7.58
C ARG A 97 -11.08 6.39 -8.20
N GLY A 98 -11.21 5.22 -7.56
CA GLY A 98 -11.82 4.04 -8.15
C GLY A 98 -10.83 3.23 -9.00
N VAL A 99 -11.20 1.97 -9.24
CA VAL A 99 -10.37 0.97 -9.95
C VAL A 99 -11.16 0.18 -11.01
N GLY A 100 -12.43 0.53 -11.25
CA GLY A 100 -13.23 -0.11 -12.28
C GLY A 100 -12.62 0.10 -13.66
N TYR A 101 -12.66 -0.93 -14.50
CA TYR A 101 -12.07 -0.97 -15.85
C TYR A 101 -10.55 -0.75 -15.92
N ASP A 102 -9.87 -0.72 -14.78
CA ASP A 102 -8.42 -0.59 -14.66
C ASP A 102 -7.87 -1.86 -13.97
N PRO A 103 -7.54 -2.91 -14.75
CA PRO A 103 -7.09 -4.20 -14.21
C PRO A 103 -5.85 -4.07 -13.32
N GLU A 104 -4.99 -3.09 -13.62
CA GLU A 104 -3.75 -2.88 -12.89
C GLU A 104 -4.02 -2.24 -11.52
N ALA A 105 -4.77 -1.15 -11.50
CA ALA A 105 -5.18 -0.50 -10.25
C ALA A 105 -5.99 -1.44 -9.35
N LYS A 106 -6.82 -2.31 -9.95
CA LYS A 106 -7.56 -3.34 -9.22
C LYS A 106 -6.62 -4.36 -8.56
N ARG A 107 -5.57 -4.80 -9.27
CA ARG A 107 -4.55 -5.70 -8.72
C ARG A 107 -3.79 -5.05 -7.57
N VAL A 108 -3.43 -3.76 -7.70
CA VAL A 108 -2.79 -3.00 -6.62
C VAL A 108 -3.74 -2.88 -5.44
N PHE A 109 -5.01 -2.50 -5.66
CA PHE A 109 -6.03 -2.41 -4.61
C PHE A 109 -6.16 -3.72 -3.82
N HIS A 110 -6.25 -4.88 -4.49
CA HIS A 110 -6.31 -6.17 -3.80
C HIS A 110 -5.08 -6.45 -2.95
N ARG A 111 -3.89 -6.17 -3.47
CA ARG A 111 -2.64 -6.38 -2.74
C ARG A 111 -2.58 -5.49 -1.49
N GLU A 112 -2.89 -4.20 -1.64
CA GLU A 112 -2.85 -3.23 -0.55
C GLU A 112 -3.93 -3.53 0.51
N ALA A 113 -5.16 -3.85 0.09
CA ALA A 113 -6.23 -4.23 1.00
C ALA A 113 -5.88 -5.50 1.82
N ARG A 114 -5.29 -6.52 1.18
CA ARG A 114 -4.82 -7.72 1.90
C ARG A 114 -3.73 -7.38 2.91
N SER A 115 -2.77 -6.53 2.55
CA SER A 115 -1.70 -6.09 3.45
C SER A 115 -2.29 -5.33 4.66
N ALA A 116 -3.17 -4.37 4.40
CA ALA A 116 -3.83 -3.59 5.45
C ALA A 116 -4.65 -4.46 6.40
N LEU A 117 -5.39 -5.45 5.89
CA LEU A 117 -6.15 -6.40 6.71
C LEU A 117 -5.25 -7.28 7.58
N ARG A 118 -4.10 -7.76 7.07
CA ARG A 118 -3.14 -8.52 7.90
C ARG A 118 -2.57 -7.69 9.02
N ILE A 119 -2.24 -6.42 8.75
CA ILE A 119 -1.77 -5.51 9.78
C ILE A 119 -2.89 -5.27 10.82
N ALA A 120 -4.12 -4.98 10.36
CA ALA A 120 -5.26 -4.81 11.24
C ALA A 120 -5.50 -6.05 12.12
N ALA A 121 -5.43 -7.26 11.55
CA ALA A 121 -5.59 -8.52 12.28
C ALA A 121 -4.64 -8.62 13.48
N ARG A 122 -3.34 -8.32 13.28
CA ARG A 122 -2.34 -8.30 14.36
C ARG A 122 -2.72 -7.33 15.47
N HIS A 123 -3.17 -6.12 15.12
CA HIS A 123 -3.63 -5.13 16.11
C HIS A 123 -4.92 -5.54 16.83
N LEU A 124 -5.75 -6.37 16.19
CA LEU A 124 -6.93 -6.99 16.80
C LEU A 124 -6.57 -8.24 17.64
N GLY A 125 -5.29 -8.61 17.76
CA GLY A 125 -4.84 -9.79 18.51
C GLY A 125 -4.91 -11.10 17.73
N LEU A 126 -5.33 -11.07 16.47
CA LEU A 126 -5.48 -12.24 15.62
C LEU A 126 -4.15 -12.65 14.99
N GLY A 127 -3.80 -13.92 15.15
CA GLY A 127 -2.68 -14.58 14.51
C GLY A 127 -3.06 -15.13 13.14
N PRO A 128 -2.09 -15.61 12.35
CA PRO A 128 -2.33 -16.07 10.98
C PRO A 128 -3.36 -17.20 10.85
N ASP A 129 -3.46 -18.08 11.86
CA ASP A 129 -4.36 -19.23 11.85
C ASP A 129 -5.77 -18.91 12.39
N ASP A 130 -5.92 -17.73 13.02
CA ASP A 130 -7.17 -17.28 13.66
C ASP A 130 -8.19 -16.72 12.66
N TYR A 131 -7.83 -16.60 11.38
CA TYR A 131 -8.70 -16.04 10.34
C TYR A 131 -8.47 -16.62 8.94
N ASP A 132 -9.52 -16.55 8.11
CA ASP A 132 -9.44 -16.71 6.66
C ASP A 132 -9.29 -15.36 5.98
N LEU A 133 -8.43 -15.28 4.95
CA LEU A 133 -8.32 -14.10 4.09
C LEU A 133 -8.63 -14.46 2.64
N ARG A 134 -9.82 -14.07 2.19
CA ARG A 134 -10.36 -14.40 0.87
C ARG A 134 -10.45 -13.18 -0.03
N VAL A 135 -10.38 -13.42 -1.33
CA VAL A 135 -10.57 -12.40 -2.37
C VAL A 135 -11.63 -12.90 -3.32
N ASN A 136 -12.66 -12.10 -3.53
CA ASN A 136 -13.59 -12.26 -4.64
C ASN A 136 -13.29 -11.12 -5.63
N PRO A 137 -12.66 -11.41 -6.78
CA PRO A 137 -12.18 -10.37 -7.67
C PRO A 137 -13.31 -9.57 -8.31
N GLY A 138 -14.52 -10.13 -8.46
CA GLY A 138 -15.62 -9.49 -9.18
C GLY A 138 -15.32 -9.17 -10.65
N GLY A 139 -16.32 -8.64 -11.37
CA GLY A 139 -16.20 -8.28 -12.79
C GLY A 139 -15.34 -7.03 -13.03
N VAL A 140 -15.06 -6.72 -14.31
CA VAL A 140 -14.18 -5.59 -14.71
C VAL A 140 -14.68 -4.24 -14.21
N ALA A 141 -16.00 -4.05 -14.06
CA ALA A 141 -16.60 -2.79 -13.64
C ALA A 141 -16.48 -2.50 -12.13
N VAL A 142 -16.10 -3.49 -11.32
CA VAL A 142 -16.06 -3.36 -9.85
C VAL A 142 -14.68 -3.68 -9.29
N SER A 143 -14.42 -3.14 -8.10
CA SER A 143 -13.19 -3.42 -7.36
C SER A 143 -13.07 -4.88 -6.91
N GLY A 144 -14.19 -5.58 -6.74
CA GLY A 144 -14.21 -6.84 -5.99
C GLY A 144 -14.13 -6.59 -4.48
N GLU A 145 -13.98 -7.66 -3.71
CA GLU A 145 -13.99 -7.60 -2.25
C GLU A 145 -12.89 -8.49 -1.65
N ILE A 146 -12.29 -7.99 -0.57
CA ILE A 146 -11.31 -8.73 0.22
C ILE A 146 -11.91 -8.92 1.60
N THR A 147 -12.07 -10.16 2.02
CA THR A 147 -12.72 -10.52 3.29
C THR A 147 -11.71 -11.17 4.23
N LEU A 148 -11.57 -10.60 5.42
CA LEU A 148 -11.00 -11.29 6.58
C LEU A 148 -12.15 -11.84 7.43
N HIS A 149 -12.14 -13.14 7.72
CA HIS A 149 -13.15 -13.79 8.54
C HIS A 149 -12.50 -14.57 9.67
N ALA A 150 -12.71 -14.13 10.90
CA ALA A 150 -12.24 -14.77 12.12
C ALA A 150 -13.44 -15.25 12.96
N ASP A 151 -13.20 -15.91 14.08
CA ASP A 151 -14.28 -16.49 14.89
C ASP A 151 -15.23 -15.45 15.52
N ALA A 152 -14.75 -14.23 15.76
CA ALA A 152 -15.54 -13.19 16.40
C ALA A 152 -15.77 -11.95 15.52
N ILE A 153 -15.10 -11.85 14.37
CA ILE A 153 -15.15 -10.65 13.50
C ILE A 153 -15.10 -11.02 12.02
N TYR A 154 -15.97 -10.39 11.26
CA TYR A 154 -15.97 -10.40 9.80
C TYR A 154 -15.63 -8.98 9.32
N ILE A 155 -14.63 -8.84 8.45
CA ILE A 155 -14.19 -7.56 7.89
C ILE A 155 -14.11 -7.71 6.37
N GLN A 156 -14.66 -6.75 5.63
CA GLN A 156 -14.64 -6.73 4.18
C GLN A 156 -14.24 -5.36 3.66
N VAL A 157 -13.35 -5.35 2.67
CA VAL A 157 -12.91 -4.14 1.98
C VAL A 157 -13.39 -4.21 0.53
N ALA A 158 -14.19 -3.25 0.12
CA ALA A 158 -14.69 -3.13 -1.25
C ALA A 158 -14.95 -1.65 -1.60
N LEU A 159 -14.59 -1.25 -2.82
CA LEU A 159 -15.01 0.04 -3.38
C LEU A 159 -16.39 -0.17 -3.99
N SER A 160 -17.42 -0.04 -3.16
CA SER A 160 -18.82 -0.26 -3.54
C SER A 160 -19.49 1.02 -4.03
N CYS A 161 -20.70 0.88 -4.58
CA CYS A 161 -21.55 2.02 -4.97
C CYS A 161 -22.06 2.86 -3.79
N MET A 162 -21.78 2.46 -2.53
CA MET A 162 -22.22 3.18 -1.33
C MET A 162 -21.47 4.50 -1.08
N GLY A 163 -20.55 4.88 -1.96
CA GLY A 163 -19.83 6.15 -1.90
C GLY A 163 -18.65 6.15 -0.92
N ALA A 164 -17.94 7.27 -0.90
CA ALA A 164 -16.75 7.47 -0.10
C ALA A 164 -17.05 7.37 1.41
N GLY A 165 -16.12 6.77 2.17
CA GLY A 165 -16.19 6.66 3.64
C GLY A 165 -16.89 5.40 4.17
N ARG A 166 -17.26 4.47 3.28
CA ARG A 166 -17.92 3.19 3.61
C ARG A 166 -17.27 1.99 2.95
N GLU A 167 -16.01 2.12 2.57
CA GLU A 167 -15.28 1.10 1.82
C GLU A 167 -14.92 -0.13 2.67
N VAL A 168 -14.92 0.02 3.99
CA VAL A 168 -14.61 -1.06 4.94
C VAL A 168 -15.84 -1.38 5.76
N MET A 169 -16.41 -2.56 5.53
CA MET A 169 -17.47 -3.13 6.33
C MET A 169 -16.87 -4.04 7.41
N PHE A 170 -17.39 -3.99 8.62
CA PHE A 170 -17.05 -4.97 9.65
C PHE A 170 -18.24 -5.23 10.57
N ARG A 171 -18.26 -6.43 11.17
CA ARG A 171 -19.32 -6.88 12.08
C ARG A 171 -18.86 -8.04 12.94
N ARG A 172 -19.56 -8.28 14.04
CA ARG A 172 -19.42 -9.51 14.82
C ARG A 172 -19.99 -10.70 14.03
N CYS A 173 -19.44 -11.87 14.29
CA CYS A 173 -19.92 -13.14 13.78
C CYS A 173 -19.66 -14.23 14.81
N LYS A 174 -20.26 -15.41 14.62
CA LYS A 174 -20.12 -16.59 15.48
C LYS A 174 -19.41 -17.72 14.73
N GLY A 175 -18.10 -17.60 14.63
CA GLY A 175 -17.23 -18.57 13.97
C GLY A 175 -17.01 -18.27 12.48
N ARG A 176 -15.94 -18.85 11.92
CA ARG A 176 -15.54 -18.68 10.50
C ARG A 176 -16.54 -19.17 9.44
N GLN A 177 -17.63 -19.81 9.86
CA GLN A 177 -18.71 -20.25 8.98
C GLN A 177 -19.96 -19.36 9.07
N ASP A 178 -19.96 -18.33 9.92
CA ASP A 178 -21.07 -17.38 10.02
C ASP A 178 -20.92 -16.23 9.01
N TYR A 179 -21.60 -16.35 7.87
CA TYR A 179 -21.61 -15.35 6.81
C TYR A 179 -22.70 -14.28 6.95
N ILE A 180 -23.51 -14.36 8.01
CA ILE A 180 -24.60 -13.40 8.25
C ILE A 180 -24.14 -12.40 9.31
N GLY A 181 -23.56 -12.89 10.40
CA GLY A 181 -23.08 -12.07 11.51
C GLY A 181 -24.17 -11.20 12.14
N GLU A 182 -23.73 -10.20 12.88
CA GLU A 182 -24.58 -9.18 13.49
C GLU A 182 -24.70 -7.94 12.57
N ARG A 183 -25.02 -6.78 13.16
CA ARG A 183 -25.17 -5.52 12.43
C ARG A 183 -23.86 -5.13 11.71
N ASN A 184 -23.98 -4.72 10.45
CA ASN A 184 -22.87 -4.16 9.68
C ASN A 184 -22.53 -2.75 10.19
N HIS A 185 -21.24 -2.53 10.43
CA HIS A 185 -20.64 -1.22 10.63
C HIS A 185 -19.75 -0.90 9.45
N TYR A 186 -19.55 0.39 9.19
CA TYR A 186 -18.74 0.86 8.08
C TYR A 186 -17.78 1.92 8.55
N CYS A 187 -16.59 1.94 7.97
CA CYS A 187 -15.66 3.05 8.12
C CYS A 187 -14.93 3.33 6.81
N ASP A 188 -14.27 4.49 6.81
CA ASP A 188 -13.41 4.91 5.72
C ASP A 188 -12.19 3.98 5.60
N VAL A 189 -11.73 3.75 4.38
CA VAL A 189 -10.49 3.00 4.16
C VAL A 189 -9.27 3.66 4.81
N ALA A 190 -9.26 4.98 4.98
CA ALA A 190 -8.22 5.70 5.71
C ALA A 190 -8.20 5.30 7.20
N VAL A 191 -9.35 4.91 7.77
CA VAL A 191 -9.39 4.37 9.14
C VAL A 191 -8.72 3.00 9.18
N LEU A 192 -8.98 2.11 8.22
CA LEU A 192 -8.27 0.81 8.10
C LEU A 192 -6.77 1.00 7.83
N ALA A 193 -6.41 2.09 7.14
CA ALA A 193 -5.02 2.43 6.89
C ALA A 193 -4.27 2.76 8.19
N ASP A 194 -4.95 3.21 9.24
CA ASP A 194 -4.37 3.40 10.57
C ASP A 194 -4.76 2.22 11.49
N PRO A 195 -3.89 1.23 11.75
CA PRO A 195 -4.26 0.04 12.52
C PRO A 195 -4.72 0.33 13.94
N VAL A 196 -4.16 1.37 14.58
CA VAL A 196 -4.50 1.76 15.95
C VAL A 196 -5.90 2.37 15.97
N ARG A 197 -6.17 3.30 15.05
CA ARG A 197 -7.49 3.91 14.89
C ARG A 197 -8.55 2.91 14.44
N PHE A 198 -8.18 1.98 13.56
CA PHE A 198 -9.06 0.90 13.12
C PHE A 198 -9.48 0.02 14.30
N ARG A 199 -8.52 -0.46 15.10
CA ARG A 199 -8.81 -1.23 16.32
C ARG A 199 -9.76 -0.48 17.24
N ALA A 200 -9.45 0.78 17.56
CA ALA A 200 -10.29 1.60 18.43
C ALA A 200 -11.73 1.72 17.89
N THR A 201 -11.87 1.87 16.57
CA THR A 201 -13.17 1.91 15.89
C THR A 201 -13.90 0.57 16.02
N VAL A 202 -13.24 -0.55 15.69
CA VAL A 202 -13.84 -1.89 15.79
C VAL A 202 -14.32 -2.17 17.22
N VAL A 203 -13.48 -1.93 18.22
CA VAL A 203 -13.84 -2.15 19.65
C VAL A 203 -15.03 -1.29 20.06
N ARG A 204 -15.02 0.00 19.71
CA ARG A 204 -16.12 0.93 20.04
C ARG A 204 -17.45 0.48 19.42
N GLU A 205 -17.44 0.15 18.15
CA GLU A 205 -18.66 -0.13 17.38
C GLU A 205 -19.22 -1.55 17.65
N THR A 206 -18.34 -2.53 17.84
CA THR A 206 -18.73 -3.95 18.03
C THR A 206 -18.74 -4.40 19.49
N ARG A 207 -18.14 -3.63 20.41
CA ARG A 207 -17.92 -4.04 21.82
C ARG A 207 -17.20 -5.40 21.92
N LEU A 208 -16.32 -5.71 20.98
CA LEU A 208 -15.46 -6.88 21.06
C LEU A 208 -14.32 -6.61 22.05
N GLU A 209 -14.13 -7.54 22.99
CA GLU A 209 -12.98 -7.56 23.88
C GLU A 209 -11.82 -8.27 23.18
N LEU A 210 -10.98 -7.49 22.49
CA LEU A 210 -9.83 -7.99 21.75
C LEU A 210 -8.57 -7.71 22.54
N ALA A 211 -7.97 -8.76 23.13
CA ALA A 211 -6.68 -8.67 23.79
C ALA A 211 -5.60 -8.40 22.74
N PRO A 212 -4.83 -7.29 22.85
CA PRO A 212 -3.73 -7.05 21.91
C PRO A 212 -2.66 -8.14 22.11
N ARG A 213 -2.21 -8.76 21.01
CA ARG A 213 -0.94 -9.50 21.04
C ARG A 213 0.17 -8.48 21.27
N GLN A 214 0.95 -8.66 22.34
CA GLN A 214 2.16 -7.86 22.55
C GLN A 214 3.08 -8.04 21.32
N PRO A 215 3.76 -6.98 20.86
CA PRO A 215 4.75 -7.13 19.82
C PRO A 215 5.85 -8.06 20.36
N GLU A 216 6.03 -9.22 19.72
CA GLU A 216 7.22 -10.04 19.94
C GLU A 216 8.43 -9.17 19.57
N LEU A 217 9.23 -8.81 20.56
CA LEU A 217 10.55 -8.22 20.36
C LEU A 217 11.41 -9.28 19.67
N VAL A 218 11.70 -9.07 18.38
CA VAL A 218 12.75 -9.77 17.62
C VAL A 218 13.71 -8.72 17.09
#